data_AF-X1E2C9-F1
#
_entry.id   AF-X1E2C9-F1
#
_cell.length_a   1.000
_cell.length_b   1.000
_cell.length_c   1.000
_cell.angle_alpha   90.00
_cell.angle_beta   90.00
_cell.angle_gamma   90.00
#
_symmetry.space_group_name_H-M   'P 1'
#
loop_
_entity.id
_entity.type
_entity.pdbx_description
1 polymer ?
#
loop_
_entity_poly.entity_id
_entity_poly.type
_entity_poly.pdbx_seq_one_letter_code
_entity_poly.pdbx_strand_id
1 'polypeptide(L)'
;QDKQIIPGWFVDMVRIVPRVVRGLPVVKRESYFNASDHYGLLWWNNADGTMAKVPRDTYWSWGLYDSLIVVIPSLDIAAARAGKSLNKARNSAYKVIEPFIEPIATSAKTTGNTHGAPYRPSPVIKGIEWAPADTIIRRASGSDNWPITWADDDNQYTAYGDGWGFEPKTKKKLSLGIAKIVGSGHDFRGVNIRTQSGERTGQGAKGAKASGILMVDGVLYMLVRNTSNSQLAWSEDRGKNWEWCDWKFMRSFGAPTFLNFGRNYAGARDNFVYLYSHDSDSA
;
A
#
# COMPACT_ATOMS: atom_id res chain seq x y z
N GLN A 1 3.93 1.22 25.47
CA GLN A 1 4.43 2.24 24.52
C GLN A 1 5.22 3.26 25.32
N ASP A 2 5.97 4.16 24.69
CA ASP A 2 6.70 5.29 25.32
C ASP A 2 7.91 4.97 26.20
N LYS A 3 8.42 3.74 26.16
CA LYS A 3 9.70 3.41 26.79
C LYS A 3 10.83 3.59 25.79
N GLN A 4 11.72 4.54 26.06
CA GLN A 4 12.98 4.67 25.32
C GLN A 4 13.84 3.41 25.51
N ILE A 5 14.13 2.71 24.41
CA ILE A 5 14.86 1.43 24.43
C ILE A 5 16.38 1.67 24.39
N ILE A 6 16.82 2.70 23.66
CA ILE A 6 18.23 3.09 23.52
C ILE A 6 18.41 4.57 23.82
N PRO A 7 19.54 5.00 24.43
CA PRO A 7 19.81 6.41 24.70
C PRO A 7 19.87 7.25 23.42
N GLY A 8 19.47 8.53 23.51
CA GLY A 8 19.48 9.45 22.36
C GLY A 8 20.88 9.60 21.77
N TRP A 9 21.91 9.68 22.61
CA TRP A 9 23.30 9.78 22.17
C TRP A 9 23.75 8.60 21.29
N PHE A 10 23.18 7.41 21.49
CA PHE A 10 23.52 6.24 20.67
C PHE A 10 23.00 6.43 19.24
N VAL A 11 21.80 7.01 19.10
CA VAL A 11 21.20 7.38 17.81
C VAL A 11 22.03 8.47 17.12
N ASP A 12 22.53 9.45 17.88
CA ASP A 12 23.39 10.50 17.32
C ASP A 12 24.71 9.93 16.77
N MET A 13 25.30 8.96 17.46
CA MET A 13 26.54 8.30 17.03
C MET A 13 26.37 7.45 15.76
N VAL A 14 25.17 6.92 15.49
CA VAL A 14 24.85 6.17 14.26
C VAL A 14 24.87 7.09 13.02
N ARG A 15 24.57 8.37 13.19
CA ARG A 15 24.50 9.37 12.10
C ARG A 15 25.88 9.85 11.62
N ILE A 16 26.95 9.44 12.30
CA ILE A 16 28.31 9.87 12.00
C ILE A 16 29.24 8.68 11.81
N VAL A 17 30.39 8.95 11.21
CA VAL A 17 31.47 7.98 11.06
C VAL A 17 32.48 8.24 12.18
N PRO A 18 32.64 7.33 13.16
CA PRO A 18 33.61 7.50 14.22
C PRO A 18 35.02 7.70 13.65
N ARG A 19 35.80 8.63 14.22
CA ARG A 19 37.16 8.94 13.73
C ARG A 19 38.07 7.71 13.68
N VAL A 20 37.89 6.79 14.62
CA VAL A 20 38.65 5.54 14.72
C VAL A 20 38.28 4.52 13.62
N VAL A 21 37.13 4.69 12.95
CA VAL A 21 36.67 3.82 11.87
C VAL A 21 36.99 4.42 10.50
N ARG A 22 36.86 5.74 10.35
CA ARG A 22 37.07 6.44 9.07
C ARG A 22 38.45 6.12 8.48
N GLY A 23 38.49 5.73 7.20
CA GLY A 23 39.73 5.42 6.49
C GLY A 23 40.40 4.10 6.85
N LEU A 24 39.81 3.27 7.71
CA LEU A 24 40.36 1.94 7.99
C LEU A 24 40.41 1.08 6.71
N PRO A 25 41.43 0.20 6.57
CA PRO A 25 41.51 -0.73 5.45
C PRO A 25 40.25 -1.60 5.32
N VAL A 26 39.69 -1.66 4.12
CA VAL A 26 38.51 -2.46 3.80
C VAL A 26 38.94 -3.77 3.16
N VAL A 27 38.59 -4.90 3.80
CA VAL A 27 38.77 -6.24 3.22
C VAL A 27 37.88 -6.37 1.99
N LYS A 28 38.41 -6.90 0.88
CA LYS A 28 37.72 -6.97 -0.44
C LYS A 28 37.26 -5.59 -0.93
N ARG A 29 38.20 -4.64 -0.99
CA ARG A 29 37.97 -3.24 -1.40
C ARG A 29 37.29 -3.13 -2.78
N GLU A 30 37.53 -4.06 -3.68
CA GLU A 30 36.86 -4.16 -4.98
C GLU A 30 35.34 -4.41 -4.86
N SER A 31 34.90 -5.00 -3.75
CA SER A 31 33.51 -5.31 -3.45
C SER A 31 32.87 -4.40 -2.40
N TYR A 32 33.64 -3.64 -1.64
CA TYR A 32 33.14 -2.79 -0.53
C TYR A 32 33.72 -1.37 -0.53
N PHE A 33 34.54 -1.01 -1.52
CA PHE A 33 35.13 0.31 -1.73
C PHE A 33 35.69 0.94 -0.45
N ASN A 34 35.21 2.13 -0.10
CA ASN A 34 35.57 2.86 1.10
C ASN A 34 34.51 2.72 2.20
N ALA A 35 33.92 1.55 2.37
CA ALA A 35 32.86 1.28 3.36
C ALA A 35 33.12 1.86 4.75
N SER A 36 34.38 1.86 5.21
CA SER A 36 34.79 2.42 6.50
C SER A 36 34.53 3.93 6.63
N ASP A 37 34.43 4.67 5.53
CA ASP A 37 34.12 6.10 5.52
C ASP A 37 32.64 6.41 5.74
N HIS A 38 31.80 5.38 5.88
CA HIS A 38 30.34 5.50 5.89
C HIS A 38 29.66 4.62 6.94
N TYR A 39 30.41 4.11 7.91
CA TYR A 39 29.91 3.10 8.85
C TYR A 39 29.99 3.59 10.31
N GLY A 40 28.88 3.47 11.04
CA GLY A 40 28.75 3.86 12.43
C GLY A 40 27.84 2.91 13.20
N LEU A 41 28.37 2.26 14.24
CA LEU A 41 27.60 1.43 15.20
C LEU A 41 26.64 0.42 14.56
N LEU A 42 27.12 -0.35 13.57
CA LEU A 42 26.36 -1.36 12.79
C LEU A 42 25.43 -0.81 11.70
N TRP A 43 25.48 0.49 11.43
CA TRP A 43 24.71 1.16 10.39
C TRP A 43 25.61 1.82 9.35
N TRP A 44 25.13 1.86 8.12
CA TRP A 44 25.67 2.72 7.07
C TRP A 44 25.10 4.13 7.22
N ASN A 45 25.83 5.16 6.78
CA ASN A 45 25.38 6.55 6.87
C ASN A 45 25.89 7.40 5.70
N ASN A 46 25.24 8.55 5.51
CA ASN A 46 25.58 9.54 4.48
C ASN A 46 26.33 10.75 5.07
N ALA A 47 27.04 10.59 6.19
CA ALA A 47 27.63 11.73 6.92
C ALA A 47 28.63 12.53 6.07
N ASP A 48 29.33 11.86 5.17
CA ASP A 48 30.28 12.47 4.25
C ASP A 48 29.62 13.17 3.04
N GLY A 49 28.33 12.90 2.78
CA GLY A 49 27.55 13.47 1.70
C GLY A 49 27.72 12.76 0.35
N THR A 50 28.14 11.50 0.34
CA THR A 50 28.30 10.69 -0.89
C THR A 50 27.05 10.68 -1.76
N MET A 51 25.86 10.51 -1.16
CA MET A 51 24.59 10.77 -1.84
C MET A 51 24.26 12.26 -1.70
N ALA A 52 24.62 13.06 -2.70
CA ALA A 52 24.64 14.53 -2.61
C ALA A 52 23.26 15.16 -2.31
N LYS A 53 22.17 14.51 -2.73
CA LYS A 53 20.79 15.00 -2.54
C LYS A 53 20.07 14.34 -1.36
N VAL A 54 20.77 13.51 -0.59
CA VAL A 54 20.25 12.87 0.62
C VAL A 54 20.82 13.60 1.84
N PRO A 55 20.02 13.94 2.86
CA PRO A 55 20.53 14.59 4.06
C PRO A 55 21.70 13.83 4.70
N ARG A 56 22.69 14.57 5.21
CA ARG A 56 23.90 14.01 5.83
C ARG A 56 23.61 13.22 7.10
N ASP A 57 22.49 13.46 7.75
CA ASP A 57 22.06 12.72 8.94
C ASP A 57 21.31 11.42 8.61
N THR A 58 21.21 11.06 7.33
CA THR A 58 20.59 9.80 6.87
C THR A 58 21.48 8.60 7.22
N TYR A 59 20.88 7.56 7.77
CA TYR A 59 21.53 6.29 8.07
C TYR A 59 20.62 5.10 7.73
N TRP A 60 21.22 3.95 7.42
CA TRP A 60 20.48 2.77 7.00
C TRP A 60 21.16 1.45 7.35
N SER A 61 20.35 0.41 7.53
CA SER A 61 20.80 -0.98 7.55
C SER A 61 20.70 -1.52 6.13
N TRP A 62 21.66 -2.35 5.74
CA TRP A 62 21.69 -2.95 4.41
C TRP A 62 21.91 -4.45 4.51
N GLY A 63 20.82 -5.19 4.33
CA GLY A 63 20.78 -6.64 4.37
C GLY A 63 20.77 -7.28 2.98
N LEU A 64 20.81 -8.61 2.97
CA LEU A 64 20.81 -9.42 1.76
C LEU A 64 19.66 -9.02 0.81
N TYR A 65 19.98 -8.99 -0.48
CA TYR A 65 19.09 -8.58 -1.57
C TYR A 65 18.51 -7.17 -1.45
N ASP A 66 19.31 -6.22 -0.97
CA ASP A 66 18.93 -4.81 -0.78
C ASP A 66 17.73 -4.64 0.15
N SER A 67 17.64 -5.48 1.18
CA SER A 67 16.71 -5.24 2.28
C SER A 67 17.22 -4.05 3.08
N LEU A 68 16.39 -3.02 3.28
CA LEU A 68 16.79 -1.75 3.86
C LEU A 68 15.86 -1.35 5.00
N ILE A 69 16.45 -0.78 6.05
CA ILE A 69 15.77 0.15 6.96
C ILE A 69 16.52 1.47 6.81
N VAL A 70 15.84 2.53 6.38
CA VAL A 70 16.41 3.86 6.14
C VAL A 70 15.76 4.82 7.12
N VAL A 71 16.57 5.65 7.78
CA VAL A 71 16.10 6.69 8.70
C VAL A 71 16.69 8.03 8.25
N ILE A 72 15.83 9.04 8.12
CA ILE A 72 16.20 10.41 7.76
C ILE A 72 15.65 11.35 8.85
N PRO A 73 16.41 11.59 9.94
CA PRO A 73 15.91 12.33 11.10
C PRO A 73 15.45 13.74 10.78
N SER A 74 16.21 14.47 9.96
CA SER A 74 15.91 15.84 9.53
C SER A 74 14.60 15.97 8.72
N LEU A 75 14.06 14.85 8.23
CA LEU A 75 12.80 14.79 7.49
C LEU A 75 11.69 14.06 8.27
N ASP A 76 11.96 13.58 9.48
CA ASP A 76 11.05 12.73 10.27
C ASP A 76 10.57 11.49 9.49
N ILE A 77 11.50 10.79 8.82
CA ILE A 77 11.22 9.64 7.96
C ILE A 77 11.90 8.39 8.47
N ALA A 78 11.13 7.30 8.54
CA ALA A 78 11.62 5.93 8.58
C ALA A 78 10.99 5.14 7.41
N ALA A 79 11.81 4.50 6.59
CA ALA A 79 11.38 3.69 5.46
C ALA A 79 11.94 2.27 5.58
N ALA A 80 11.11 1.26 5.31
CA ALA A 80 11.52 -0.13 5.30
C ALA A 80 11.26 -0.75 3.92
N ARG A 81 12.22 -1.55 3.44
CA ARG A 81 12.12 -2.32 2.20
C ARG A 81 12.50 -3.78 2.45
N ALA A 82 11.58 -4.69 2.14
CA ALA A 82 11.86 -6.13 2.07
C ALA A 82 12.36 -6.49 0.66
N GLY A 83 13.59 -6.99 0.52
CA GLY A 83 14.29 -7.00 -0.77
C GLY A 83 14.38 -8.34 -1.52
N LYS A 84 14.50 -8.25 -2.86
CA LYS A 84 15.16 -9.21 -3.79
C LYS A 84 15.99 -8.50 -4.90
N SER A 85 16.80 -7.52 -4.49
CA SER A 85 17.69 -6.63 -5.27
C SER A 85 16.99 -5.49 -6.02
N LEU A 86 17.56 -4.27 -5.96
CA LEU A 86 17.09 -3.06 -6.68
C LEU A 86 17.69 -2.98 -8.08
N ASN A 87 18.99 -3.23 -8.20
CA ASN A 87 19.74 -3.19 -9.45
C ASN A 87 20.54 -4.48 -9.62
N LYS A 88 20.54 -5.07 -10.83
CA LYS A 88 21.31 -6.30 -11.14
C LYS A 88 22.82 -6.07 -11.17
N ALA A 89 23.27 -4.83 -11.19
CA ALA A 89 24.68 -4.47 -11.12
C ALA A 89 25.15 -4.47 -9.66
N ARG A 90 26.20 -5.25 -9.34
CA ARG A 90 26.89 -5.14 -8.05
C ARG A 90 27.68 -3.83 -8.02
N ASN A 91 27.22 -2.86 -7.22
CA ASN A 91 28.01 -1.68 -6.90
C ASN A 91 27.73 -1.21 -5.47
N SER A 92 28.70 -1.41 -4.59
CA SER A 92 28.68 -1.04 -3.17
C SER A 92 29.07 0.42 -2.90
N ALA A 93 29.33 1.24 -3.92
CA ALA A 93 29.44 2.70 -3.78
C ALA A 93 28.06 3.39 -3.71
N TYR A 94 27.10 2.73 -3.05
CA TYR A 94 25.69 3.11 -2.87
C TYR A 94 24.82 3.40 -4.10
N LYS A 95 25.38 3.48 -5.31
CA LYS A 95 24.63 3.68 -6.56
C LYS A 95 23.48 2.68 -6.75
N VAL A 96 23.55 1.50 -6.15
CA VAL A 96 22.49 0.49 -6.20
C VAL A 96 21.25 0.90 -5.40
N ILE A 97 21.43 1.58 -4.28
CA ILE A 97 20.37 1.92 -3.33
C ILE A 97 19.99 3.41 -3.37
N GLU A 98 20.86 4.28 -3.90
CA GLU A 98 20.60 5.71 -4.07
C GLU A 98 19.30 6.00 -4.85
N PRO A 99 18.96 5.29 -5.96
CA PRO A 99 17.68 5.47 -6.65
C PRO A 99 16.44 5.12 -5.81
N PHE A 100 16.60 4.47 -4.66
CA PHE A 100 15.52 4.25 -3.70
C PHE A 100 15.49 5.35 -2.62
N ILE A 101 16.66 5.76 -2.11
CA ILE A 101 16.75 6.71 -0.98
C ILE A 101 16.56 8.16 -1.43
N GLU A 102 17.15 8.58 -2.55
CA GLU A 102 17.06 9.97 -3.04
C GLU A 102 15.62 10.40 -3.32
N PRO A 103 14.75 9.61 -4.01
CA PRO A 103 13.36 9.99 -4.21
C PRO A 103 12.59 10.17 -2.90
N ILE A 104 12.86 9.33 -1.88
CA ILE A 104 12.25 9.48 -0.56
C ILE A 104 12.67 10.81 0.06
N ALA A 105 13.97 11.07 0.13
CA ALA A 105 14.53 12.28 0.72
C ALA A 105 14.05 13.56 0.02
N THR A 106 13.97 13.54 -1.31
CA THR A 106 13.58 14.71 -2.13
C THR A 106 12.06 14.89 -2.23
N SER A 107 11.26 13.84 -2.01
CA SER A 107 9.80 13.94 -1.96
C SER A 107 9.29 14.65 -0.71
N ALA A 108 10.05 14.58 0.38
CA ALA A 108 9.69 15.18 1.65
C ALA A 108 10.19 16.62 1.74
N LYS A 109 9.29 17.53 2.10
CA LYS A 109 9.62 18.93 2.32
C LYS A 109 10.10 19.08 3.76
N THR A 110 11.24 19.71 3.96
CA THR A 110 11.62 20.18 5.28
C THR A 110 10.58 21.19 5.77
N THR A 111 10.24 21.14 7.04
CA THR A 111 9.33 22.08 7.72
C THR A 111 9.83 23.53 7.70
N GLY A 112 11.00 23.81 7.12
CA GLY A 112 11.58 25.15 6.94
C GLY A 112 11.73 25.63 5.50
N ASN A 113 11.39 24.84 4.47
CA ASN A 113 11.49 25.27 3.07
C ASN A 113 10.09 25.32 2.42
N THR A 114 9.44 26.48 2.54
CA THR A 114 8.08 26.79 2.06
C THR A 114 7.97 26.94 0.54
N HIS A 115 8.82 26.28 -0.24
CA HIS A 115 8.46 26.02 -1.63
C HIS A 115 7.34 24.99 -1.61
N GLY A 116 6.09 25.47 -1.61
CA GLY A 116 4.84 24.72 -1.46
C GLY A 116 4.79 23.47 -2.34
N ALA A 117 3.94 22.49 -1.99
CA ALA A 117 3.72 21.29 -2.81
C ALA A 117 3.71 21.62 -4.32
N PRO A 118 4.23 20.72 -5.19
CA PRO A 118 4.25 20.97 -6.64
C PRO A 118 2.84 21.21 -7.20
N TYR A 119 1.82 20.95 -6.39
CA TYR A 119 0.42 21.29 -6.57
C TYR A 119 -0.05 22.19 -5.42
N ARG A 120 -1.06 23.02 -5.69
CA ARG A 120 -1.69 23.85 -4.65
C ARG A 120 -2.32 22.97 -3.56
N PRO A 121 -2.36 23.43 -2.29
CA PRO A 121 -3.13 22.75 -1.25
C PRO A 121 -4.56 22.44 -1.71
N SER A 122 -5.08 21.27 -1.34
CA SER A 122 -6.43 20.87 -1.71
C SER A 122 -7.45 21.80 -1.03
N PRO A 123 -8.41 22.38 -1.77
CA PRO A 123 -9.51 23.12 -1.15
C PRO A 123 -10.52 22.19 -0.46
N VAL A 124 -10.47 20.88 -0.74
CA VAL A 124 -11.43 19.87 -0.25
C VAL A 124 -10.85 19.08 0.93
N ILE A 125 -9.63 18.56 0.81
CA ILE A 125 -8.96 17.76 1.83
C ILE A 125 -7.98 18.66 2.58
N LYS A 126 -8.38 19.14 3.76
CA LYS A 126 -7.60 20.11 4.56
C LYS A 126 -6.61 19.45 5.52
N GLY A 127 -6.77 18.16 5.79
CA GLY A 127 -5.94 17.43 6.74
C GLY A 127 -6.42 15.99 6.92
N ILE A 128 -5.70 15.25 7.76
CA ILE A 128 -6.00 13.88 8.16
C ILE A 128 -5.91 13.83 9.68
N GLU A 129 -6.90 13.23 10.32
CA GLU A 129 -6.91 12.93 11.75
C GLU A 129 -7.03 11.41 11.92
N TRP A 130 -6.19 10.82 12.76
CA TRP A 130 -6.24 9.40 13.06
C TRP A 130 -7.17 9.15 14.25
N ALA A 131 -8.21 8.35 14.04
CA ALA A 131 -9.13 7.96 15.10
C ALA A 131 -8.38 7.17 16.21
N PRO A 132 -8.71 7.40 17.50
CA PRO A 132 -8.13 6.63 18.60
C PRO A 132 -8.36 5.13 18.43
N ALA A 133 -7.36 4.30 18.75
CA ALA A 133 -7.40 2.87 18.46
C ALA A 133 -8.58 2.13 19.13
N ASP A 134 -9.01 2.60 20.30
CA ASP A 134 -10.14 2.10 21.08
C ASP A 134 -11.51 2.45 20.46
N THR A 135 -11.56 3.39 19.51
CA THR A 135 -12.79 3.71 18.75
C THR A 135 -12.98 2.82 17.51
N ILE A 136 -11.99 2.00 17.16
CA ILE A 136 -12.03 1.15 15.97
C ILE A 136 -12.97 -0.05 16.20
N ILE A 137 -14.08 -0.06 15.47
CA ILE A 137 -15.07 -1.14 15.54
C ILE A 137 -14.72 -2.25 14.53
N ARG A 138 -14.67 -3.50 15.01
CA ARG A 138 -14.48 -4.70 14.16
C ARG A 138 -15.70 -5.61 14.28
N ARG A 139 -16.31 -5.96 13.14
CA ARG A 139 -17.51 -6.83 13.05
C ARG A 139 -17.32 -8.09 12.21
N ALA A 140 -16.17 -8.25 11.58
CA ALA A 140 -15.75 -9.47 10.88
C ALA A 140 -14.31 -9.81 11.24
N SER A 141 -13.96 -11.09 11.17
CA SER A 141 -12.61 -11.61 11.44
C SER A 141 -12.07 -12.33 10.21
N GLY A 142 -10.81 -12.08 9.85
CA GLY A 142 -10.17 -12.67 8.67
C GLY A 142 -10.52 -11.93 7.39
N SER A 143 -10.42 -12.63 6.26
CA SER A 143 -10.43 -12.06 4.90
C SER A 143 -9.28 -11.09 4.63
N ASP A 144 -8.85 -11.00 3.37
CA ASP A 144 -7.67 -10.21 2.98
C ASP A 144 -7.99 -9.00 2.08
N ASN A 145 -9.26 -8.83 1.71
CA ASN A 145 -9.66 -7.81 0.75
C ASN A 145 -11.14 -7.46 0.88
N TRP A 146 -11.47 -6.16 0.87
CA TRP A 146 -12.82 -5.63 1.09
C TRP A 146 -13.10 -4.41 0.20
N PRO A 147 -13.14 -4.53 -1.15
CA PRO A 147 -13.53 -3.41 -2.00
C PRO A 147 -15.00 -3.08 -1.73
N ILE A 148 -15.31 -1.79 -1.61
CA ILE A 148 -16.60 -1.32 -1.11
C ILE A 148 -17.13 -0.13 -1.93
N THR A 149 -18.46 -0.03 -2.04
CA THR A 149 -19.16 1.11 -2.65
C THR A 149 -20.41 1.49 -1.86
N TRP A 150 -20.83 2.75 -1.95
CA TRP A 150 -22.08 3.24 -1.36
C TRP A 150 -23.22 3.14 -2.38
N ALA A 151 -24.29 2.43 -2.03
CA ALA A 151 -25.40 2.12 -2.91
C ALA A 151 -26.59 3.07 -2.80
N ASP A 152 -27.49 2.96 -3.78
CA ASP A 152 -28.75 3.69 -3.90
C ASP A 152 -29.67 3.56 -2.68
N ASP A 153 -29.58 2.45 -1.94
CA ASP A 153 -30.38 2.15 -0.75
C ASP A 153 -29.72 2.57 0.59
N ASP A 154 -28.70 3.43 0.50
CA ASP A 154 -27.91 3.95 1.62
C ASP A 154 -27.03 2.92 2.34
N ASN A 155 -27.02 1.67 1.89
CA ASN A 155 -26.09 0.67 2.40
C ASN A 155 -24.76 0.71 1.64
N GLN A 156 -23.72 0.15 2.25
CA GLN A 156 -22.46 -0.08 1.54
C GLN A 156 -22.38 -1.54 1.08
N TYR A 157 -22.07 -1.75 -0.18
CA TYR A 157 -21.90 -3.09 -0.76
C TYR A 157 -20.43 -3.39 -0.92
N THR A 158 -20.02 -4.58 -0.50
CA THR A 158 -18.63 -5.00 -0.48
C THR A 158 -18.48 -6.43 -0.99
N ALA A 159 -17.33 -6.74 -1.56
CA ALA A 159 -16.87 -8.11 -1.66
C ALA A 159 -15.93 -8.44 -0.49
N TYR A 160 -15.69 -9.72 -0.21
CA TYR A 160 -14.63 -10.17 0.68
C TYR A 160 -13.78 -11.27 0.04
N GLY A 161 -12.46 -11.13 0.18
CA GLY A 161 -11.46 -12.10 -0.31
C GLY A 161 -11.01 -13.09 0.75
N ASP A 162 -10.64 -14.31 0.34
CA ASP A 162 -10.04 -15.37 1.16
C ASP A 162 -10.57 -15.48 2.61
N GLY A 163 -11.88 -15.64 2.75
CA GLY A 163 -12.48 -15.76 4.07
C GLY A 163 -13.93 -16.21 4.08
N TRP A 164 -14.62 -15.88 5.19
CA TRP A 164 -15.93 -16.42 5.53
C TRP A 164 -17.02 -15.34 5.74
N GLY A 165 -16.67 -14.07 5.52
CA GLY A 165 -17.58 -12.94 5.68
C GLY A 165 -17.89 -12.60 7.15
N PHE A 166 -19.03 -11.94 7.35
CA PHE A 166 -19.58 -11.62 8.67
C PHE A 166 -20.22 -12.86 9.33
N GLU A 167 -20.62 -12.74 10.60
CA GLU A 167 -21.45 -13.78 11.23
C GLU A 167 -22.91 -13.71 10.72
N PRO A 168 -23.60 -14.85 10.49
CA PRO A 168 -23.05 -16.20 10.52
C PRO A 168 -22.12 -16.45 9.32
N LYS A 169 -20.94 -16.98 9.62
CA LYS A 169 -19.92 -17.31 8.62
C LYS A 169 -20.41 -18.32 7.59
N THR A 170 -19.83 -18.27 6.39
CA THR A 170 -20.03 -19.30 5.39
C THR A 170 -19.53 -20.67 5.88
N LYS A 171 -20.05 -21.77 5.33
CA LYS A 171 -19.60 -23.12 5.70
C LYS A 171 -18.17 -23.43 5.22
N LYS A 172 -17.75 -22.79 4.13
CA LYS A 172 -16.43 -22.96 3.50
C LYS A 172 -15.81 -21.61 3.20
N LYS A 173 -14.48 -21.56 3.17
CA LYS A 173 -13.74 -20.36 2.75
C LYS A 173 -14.06 -20.04 1.29
N LEU A 174 -14.35 -18.78 1.01
CA LEU A 174 -14.53 -18.27 -0.35
C LEU A 174 -13.30 -17.46 -0.75
N SER A 175 -12.89 -17.55 -2.01
CA SER A 175 -11.92 -16.60 -2.58
C SER A 175 -12.61 -15.27 -2.93
N LEU A 176 -13.90 -15.32 -3.24
CA LEU A 176 -14.77 -14.17 -3.47
C LEU A 176 -16.13 -14.43 -2.84
N GLY A 177 -16.47 -13.66 -1.81
CA GLY A 177 -17.83 -13.57 -1.29
C GLY A 177 -18.37 -12.15 -1.37
N ILE A 178 -19.68 -11.98 -1.20
CA ILE A 178 -20.37 -10.70 -1.28
C ILE A 178 -21.06 -10.42 0.04
N ALA A 179 -21.04 -9.17 0.48
CA ALA A 179 -21.73 -8.71 1.68
C ALA A 179 -22.24 -7.28 1.50
N LYS A 180 -23.11 -6.86 2.40
CA LYS A 180 -23.45 -5.45 2.58
C LYS A 180 -23.29 -5.04 4.04
N ILE A 181 -23.02 -3.76 4.24
CA ILE A 181 -22.92 -3.11 5.54
C ILE A 181 -24.13 -2.18 5.66
N VAL A 182 -24.88 -2.36 6.74
CA VAL A 182 -26.09 -1.60 7.06
C VAL A 182 -25.82 -0.80 8.32
N GLY A 183 -26.05 0.52 8.28
CA GLY A 183 -25.85 1.42 9.40
C GLY A 183 -24.69 2.40 9.22
N SER A 184 -24.35 3.10 10.29
CA SER A 184 -23.34 4.15 10.33
C SER A 184 -21.95 3.61 10.67
N GLY A 185 -20.90 4.44 10.57
CA GLY A 185 -19.55 4.03 10.97
C GLY A 185 -19.41 3.61 12.45
N HIS A 186 -20.29 4.09 13.33
CA HIS A 186 -20.27 3.78 14.77
C HIS A 186 -21.24 2.67 15.18
N ASP A 187 -22.27 2.43 14.37
CA ASP A 187 -23.25 1.38 14.62
C ASP A 187 -23.68 0.76 13.29
N PHE A 188 -23.05 -0.38 12.98
CA PHE A 188 -23.31 -1.13 11.77
C PHE A 188 -23.35 -2.63 12.04
N ARG A 189 -24.04 -3.31 11.12
CA ARG A 189 -23.97 -4.76 10.95
C ARG A 189 -23.58 -5.09 9.51
N GLY A 190 -22.74 -6.11 9.36
CA GLY A 190 -22.49 -6.72 8.06
C GLY A 190 -23.43 -7.89 7.83
N VAL A 191 -23.90 -8.04 6.59
CA VAL A 191 -24.81 -9.10 6.16
C VAL A 191 -24.19 -9.78 4.93
N ASN A 192 -23.88 -11.07 5.03
CA ASN A 192 -23.41 -11.84 3.89
C ASN A 192 -24.55 -12.00 2.87
N ILE A 193 -24.27 -11.71 1.59
CA ILE A 193 -25.20 -11.91 0.48
C ILE A 193 -24.80 -13.23 -0.19
N ARG A 194 -25.64 -14.24 -0.02
CA ARG A 194 -25.38 -15.57 -0.61
C ARG A 194 -25.79 -15.55 -2.08
N THR A 195 -24.85 -15.83 -2.97
CA THR A 195 -25.10 -15.82 -4.41
C THR A 195 -24.38 -16.97 -5.10
N GLN A 196 -25.11 -17.72 -5.92
CA GLN A 196 -24.53 -18.81 -6.72
C GLN A 196 -23.70 -18.27 -7.89
N SER A 197 -24.09 -17.14 -8.46
CA SER A 197 -23.46 -16.54 -9.64
C SER A 197 -22.29 -15.63 -9.30
N GLY A 198 -22.28 -14.97 -8.13
CA GLY A 198 -21.21 -14.07 -7.72
C GLY A 198 -20.06 -14.72 -6.94
N GLU A 199 -20.32 -15.75 -6.13
CA GLU A 199 -19.30 -16.32 -5.25
C GLU A 199 -18.28 -17.17 -6.00
N ARG A 200 -17.04 -17.20 -5.50
CA ARG A 200 -15.99 -18.09 -6.01
C ARG A 200 -15.23 -18.77 -4.87
N THR A 201 -14.73 -19.96 -5.18
CA THR A 201 -13.76 -20.70 -4.36
C THR A 201 -12.44 -20.79 -5.09
N GLY A 202 -11.35 -20.94 -4.34
CA GLY A 202 -10.01 -21.08 -4.88
C GLY A 202 -8.98 -20.61 -3.87
N GLN A 203 -7.69 -20.76 -4.18
CA GLN A 203 -6.58 -20.34 -3.33
C GLN A 203 -5.48 -19.68 -4.18
N GLY A 204 -4.80 -18.68 -3.61
CA GLY A 204 -3.69 -18.00 -4.27
C GLY A 204 -4.07 -17.48 -5.66
N ALA A 205 -3.21 -17.72 -6.65
CA ALA A 205 -3.44 -17.33 -8.04
C ALA A 205 -4.68 -17.99 -8.70
N LYS A 206 -5.21 -19.08 -8.13
CA LYS A 206 -6.44 -19.75 -8.61
C LYS A 206 -7.71 -19.26 -7.91
N GLY A 207 -7.58 -18.35 -6.93
CA GLY A 207 -8.70 -17.74 -6.25
C GLY A 207 -9.07 -16.41 -6.91
N ALA A 208 -10.16 -16.39 -7.67
CA ALA A 208 -10.74 -15.14 -8.18
C ALA A 208 -11.13 -14.24 -6.99
N LYS A 209 -10.79 -12.95 -7.07
CA LYS A 209 -10.98 -11.96 -6.00
C LYS A 209 -11.44 -10.63 -6.60
N ALA A 210 -12.42 -9.98 -5.99
CA ALA A 210 -12.82 -8.64 -6.39
C ALA A 210 -11.69 -7.64 -6.12
N SER A 211 -11.24 -6.85 -7.08
CA SER A 211 -10.29 -5.74 -6.86
C SER A 211 -10.99 -4.39 -6.71
N GLY A 212 -12.22 -4.26 -7.23
CA GLY A 212 -13.06 -3.06 -7.05
C GLY A 212 -14.54 -3.40 -7.17
N ILE A 213 -15.38 -2.63 -6.49
CA ILE A 213 -16.84 -2.63 -6.66
C ILE A 213 -17.32 -1.17 -6.71
N LEU A 214 -18.32 -0.90 -7.55
CA LEU A 214 -18.92 0.42 -7.73
C LEU A 214 -20.42 0.26 -7.95
N MET A 215 -21.24 1.20 -7.49
CA MET A 215 -22.63 1.29 -7.91
C MET A 215 -22.81 2.51 -8.79
N VAL A 216 -23.42 2.33 -9.97
CA VAL A 216 -23.80 3.41 -10.90
C VAL A 216 -25.24 3.18 -11.32
N ASP A 217 -26.10 4.19 -11.16
CA ASP A 217 -27.51 4.16 -11.57
C ASP A 217 -28.28 2.89 -11.11
N GLY A 218 -28.04 2.45 -9.87
CA GLY A 218 -28.69 1.28 -9.27
C GLY A 218 -28.05 -0.07 -9.61
N VAL A 219 -27.04 -0.10 -10.48
CA VAL A 219 -26.35 -1.33 -10.89
C VAL A 219 -25.00 -1.44 -10.17
N LEU A 220 -24.75 -2.59 -9.53
CA LEU A 220 -23.44 -2.90 -8.97
C LEU A 220 -22.54 -3.45 -10.07
N TYR A 221 -21.36 -2.88 -10.22
CA TYR A 221 -20.28 -3.37 -11.07
C TYR A 221 -19.11 -3.85 -10.21
N MET A 222 -18.50 -4.97 -10.56
CA MET A 222 -17.39 -5.56 -9.84
C MET A 222 -16.29 -5.97 -10.81
N LEU A 223 -15.07 -5.50 -10.52
CA LEU A 223 -13.86 -5.95 -11.21
C LEU A 223 -13.23 -7.08 -10.41
N VAL A 224 -12.94 -8.20 -11.07
CA VAL A 224 -12.47 -9.44 -10.44
C VAL A 224 -11.16 -9.88 -11.08
N ARG A 225 -10.08 -9.84 -10.29
CA ARG A 225 -8.74 -10.33 -10.65
C ARG A 225 -8.59 -11.84 -10.49
N ASN A 226 -7.45 -12.38 -10.92
CA ASN A 226 -7.10 -13.81 -10.92
C ASN A 226 -8.04 -14.65 -11.79
N THR A 227 -8.50 -14.07 -12.90
CA THR A 227 -9.38 -14.71 -13.88
C THR A 227 -8.64 -14.96 -15.21
N SER A 228 -7.32 -15.21 -15.14
CA SER A 228 -6.32 -15.08 -16.22
C SER A 228 -5.86 -13.65 -16.52
N ASN A 229 -6.58 -12.64 -16.01
CA ASN A 229 -6.20 -11.24 -15.84
C ASN A 229 -7.27 -10.67 -14.85
N SER A 230 -8.09 -9.72 -15.30
CA SER A 230 -9.31 -9.26 -14.63
C SER A 230 -10.55 -9.29 -15.53
N GLN A 231 -11.72 -9.46 -14.92
CA GLN A 231 -13.01 -9.60 -15.58
C GLN A 231 -14.05 -8.73 -14.89
N LEU A 232 -14.95 -8.12 -15.67
CA LEU A 232 -16.08 -7.35 -15.17
C LEU A 232 -17.29 -8.27 -14.94
N ALA A 233 -18.01 -8.03 -13.86
CA ALA A 233 -19.33 -8.58 -13.59
C ALA A 233 -20.26 -7.47 -13.09
N TRP A 234 -21.57 -7.62 -13.29
CA TRP A 234 -22.57 -6.68 -12.77
C TRP A 234 -23.77 -7.37 -12.15
N SER A 235 -24.50 -6.62 -11.34
CA SER A 235 -25.70 -7.08 -10.64
C SER A 235 -26.72 -5.95 -10.55
N GLU A 236 -27.91 -6.19 -11.09
CA GLU A 236 -29.05 -5.25 -11.07
C GLU A 236 -29.97 -5.44 -9.85
N ASP A 237 -29.72 -6.48 -9.05
CA ASP A 237 -30.57 -6.87 -7.91
C ASP A 237 -29.83 -6.78 -6.56
N ARG A 238 -28.92 -5.81 -6.49
CA ARG A 238 -28.09 -5.50 -5.32
C ARG A 238 -27.31 -6.72 -4.83
N GLY A 239 -26.62 -7.39 -5.76
CA GLY A 239 -25.61 -8.40 -5.49
C GLY A 239 -26.14 -9.82 -5.30
N LYS A 240 -27.43 -10.08 -5.53
CA LYS A 240 -28.02 -11.42 -5.38
C LYS A 240 -27.71 -12.29 -6.59
N ASN A 241 -27.77 -11.73 -7.79
CA ASN A 241 -27.40 -12.37 -9.04
C ASN A 241 -26.36 -11.53 -9.79
N TRP A 242 -25.37 -12.20 -10.38
CA TRP A 242 -24.27 -11.58 -11.10
C TRP A 242 -24.17 -12.11 -12.53
N GLU A 243 -24.14 -11.19 -13.48
CA GLU A 243 -23.80 -11.45 -14.87
C GLU A 243 -22.32 -11.13 -15.08
N TRP A 244 -21.62 -11.97 -15.82
CA TRP A 244 -20.18 -11.85 -16.05
C TRP A 244 -19.96 -11.56 -17.53
N CYS A 245 -19.17 -10.53 -17.83
CA CYS A 245 -18.78 -10.26 -19.22
C CYS A 245 -18.13 -11.50 -19.84
N ASP A 246 -18.41 -11.76 -21.10
CA ASP A 246 -17.75 -12.82 -21.88
C ASP A 246 -16.29 -12.48 -22.23
N TRP A 247 -15.93 -11.19 -22.14
CA TRP A 247 -14.58 -10.67 -22.32
C TRP A 247 -13.84 -10.47 -20.98
N LYS A 248 -12.52 -10.33 -21.08
CA LYS A 248 -11.59 -9.99 -19.99
C LYS A 248 -10.58 -8.96 -20.48
N PHE A 249 -9.97 -8.23 -19.56
CA PHE A 249 -8.77 -7.48 -19.91
C PHE A 249 -7.66 -8.45 -20.34
N MET A 250 -6.88 -8.07 -21.34
CA MET A 250 -5.85 -8.93 -21.93
C MET A 250 -4.43 -8.34 -21.82
N ARG A 251 -4.32 -7.06 -21.50
CA ARG A 251 -3.07 -6.32 -21.33
C ARG A 251 -3.26 -5.28 -20.22
N SER A 252 -2.27 -5.14 -19.35
CA SER A 252 -2.34 -4.35 -18.13
C SER A 252 -3.56 -4.78 -17.27
N PHE A 253 -3.99 -3.92 -16.35
CA PHE A 253 -5.23 -4.12 -15.56
C PHE A 253 -5.31 -5.48 -14.83
N GLY A 254 -4.20 -6.03 -14.35
CA GLY A 254 -4.19 -7.29 -13.60
C GLY A 254 -4.93 -7.21 -12.25
N ALA A 255 -5.02 -6.02 -11.66
CA ALA A 255 -5.80 -5.74 -10.46
C ALA A 255 -6.42 -4.33 -10.52
N PRO A 256 -7.49 -4.13 -11.29
CA PRO A 256 -8.07 -2.80 -11.48
C PRO A 256 -9.13 -2.50 -10.43
N THR A 257 -9.24 -1.23 -10.05
CA THR A 257 -10.27 -0.74 -9.12
C THR A 257 -10.94 0.51 -9.66
N PHE A 258 -12.13 0.82 -9.14
CA PHE A 258 -12.90 1.99 -9.52
C PHE A 258 -12.51 3.20 -8.67
N LEU A 259 -12.45 4.38 -9.27
CA LEU A 259 -12.62 5.63 -8.53
C LEU A 259 -14.08 5.74 -8.11
N ASN A 260 -14.37 5.93 -6.82
CA ASN A 260 -15.73 6.07 -6.30
C ASN A 260 -16.09 7.54 -6.04
N PHE A 261 -17.23 8.01 -6.56
CA PHE A 261 -17.74 9.37 -6.36
C PHE A 261 -18.96 9.44 -5.43
N GLY A 262 -19.06 8.51 -4.47
CA GLY A 262 -20.08 8.52 -3.42
C GLY A 262 -21.30 7.67 -3.76
N ARG A 263 -22.41 7.96 -3.07
CA ARG A 263 -23.65 7.18 -3.13
C ARG A 263 -24.14 7.06 -4.57
N ASN A 264 -24.28 5.83 -5.05
CA ASN A 264 -24.77 5.54 -6.40
C ASN A 264 -24.04 6.33 -7.51
N TYR A 265 -22.74 6.60 -7.31
CA TYR A 265 -21.91 7.43 -8.18
C TYR A 265 -22.36 8.89 -8.38
N ALA A 266 -23.25 9.42 -7.53
CA ALA A 266 -23.89 10.71 -7.73
C ALA A 266 -22.93 11.92 -7.78
N GLY A 267 -21.70 11.80 -7.26
CA GLY A 267 -20.68 12.85 -7.33
C GLY A 267 -19.79 12.80 -8.57
N ALA A 268 -20.12 11.99 -9.58
CA ALA A 268 -19.36 11.89 -10.81
C ALA A 268 -19.19 13.27 -11.46
N ARG A 269 -17.99 13.55 -11.95
CA ARG A 269 -17.65 14.88 -12.52
C ARG A 269 -18.06 15.02 -13.99
N ASP A 270 -18.35 13.89 -14.61
CA ASP A 270 -18.67 13.73 -16.03
C ASP A 270 -19.35 12.37 -16.21
N ASN A 271 -19.54 11.96 -17.47
CA ASN A 271 -20.24 10.73 -17.83
C ASN A 271 -19.31 9.51 -17.95
N PHE A 272 -18.13 9.53 -17.32
CA PHE A 272 -17.17 8.43 -17.36
C PHE A 272 -17.02 7.73 -16.00
N VAL A 273 -16.73 6.44 -16.06
CA VAL A 273 -16.23 5.66 -14.93
C VAL A 273 -14.72 5.56 -15.03
N TYR A 274 -14.02 5.96 -13.98
CA TYR A 274 -12.56 5.94 -13.94
C TYR A 274 -12.04 4.69 -13.24
N LEU A 275 -11.03 4.06 -13.86
CA LEU A 275 -10.34 2.88 -13.33
C LEU A 275 -8.87 3.20 -13.03
N TYR A 276 -8.36 2.64 -11.95
CA TYR A 276 -6.93 2.62 -11.63
C TYR A 276 -6.41 1.20 -11.61
N SER A 277 -5.23 0.99 -12.17
CA SER A 277 -4.48 -0.26 -12.01
C SER A 277 -2.99 -0.02 -12.13
N HIS A 278 -2.21 -0.95 -11.60
CA HIS A 278 -0.79 -1.02 -11.92
C HIS A 278 -0.62 -1.48 -13.37
N ASP A 279 0.46 -1.05 -14.01
CA ASP A 279 0.75 -1.46 -15.38
C ASP A 279 1.36 -2.88 -15.42
N SER A 280 0.48 -3.87 -15.23
CA SER A 280 0.83 -5.29 -15.13
C SER A 280 -0.37 -6.16 -15.51
N ASP A 281 -0.13 -7.29 -16.18
CA ASP A 281 -1.16 -8.28 -16.51
C ASP A 281 -1.58 -9.13 -15.30
N SER A 282 -0.78 -9.11 -14.24
CA SER A 282 -1.04 -9.80 -12.97
C SER A 282 -1.27 -8.82 -11.83
N ALA A 283 -2.12 -9.24 -10.91
CA ALA A 283 -2.23 -8.66 -9.56
C ALA A 283 -0.97 -8.88 -8.73
#